data_AF-R5MAY6-F1
#
_entry.id   AF-R5MAY6-F1
#
_cell.length_a   1.000
_cell.length_b   1.000
_cell.length_c   1.000
_cell.angle_alpha   90.00
_cell.angle_beta   90.00
_cell.angle_gamma   90.00
#
_symmetry.space_group_name_H-M   'P 1'
#
loop_
_entity.id
_entity.type
_entity.pdbx_description
1 polymer ?
#
loop_
_entity_poly.entity_id
_entity_poly.type
_entity_poly.pdbx_seq_one_letter_code
_entity_poly.pdbx_strand_id
1 'polypeptide(L)'
;MKKILVPVVIALTVVNVSAKGKWDAPYVISKEESSIERNITCEKKDCVETITIPADFKDKELTIKPSIFANENYVSMPGDTRNFSLKIINLSNNDYKYQDNSLYLKPVEDGKNYPGLVSYNNAKIPTFATMYRLYNSEPLKALYDGRNLTDDELKDESIEAKLRELGYSGISELDKYYVEYFNKNYNTNFTSLEDLTTPYINKIWTNISKASQTRETNNNLIEFHQNYFYNVLLTMKYNDKKNLDDNNYSVGAYSRKEGCYQDLNKNFNEITIPKTSETSLGAFSFHLNGPLTRNSYMGFSYGVEVGLTFDKVLKYGDVYVYYIDTLGNLLTDKVTMRNEVDKAYITEEKSFDGYKLVRVDGPKKGSFIEGVQEVYYMYDIDNTKTVSDIVPSDDIYTGITDNHFSLYALIVSFIILIGVKIKYARK
;
A
#
# COMPACT_ATOMS: atom_id res chain seq x y z
N MET A 1 48.41 -1.73 63.46
CA MET A 1 47.63 -0.96 62.47
C MET A 1 46.64 -1.91 61.80
N LYS A 2 45.34 -1.72 62.01
CA LYS A 2 44.28 -2.53 61.37
C LYS A 2 44.16 -2.10 59.90
N LYS A 3 44.30 -3.04 58.96
CA LYS A 3 43.96 -2.81 57.56
C LYS A 3 42.44 -2.73 57.45
N ILE A 4 41.94 -1.55 57.07
CA ILE A 4 40.54 -1.32 56.77
C ILE A 4 40.28 -1.90 55.38
N LEU A 5 39.42 -2.91 55.32
CA LEU A 5 38.86 -3.45 54.08
C LEU A 5 37.79 -2.45 53.62
N VAL A 6 38.02 -1.75 52.50
CA VAL A 6 37.01 -0.92 51.87
C VAL A 6 36.19 -1.82 50.95
N PRO A 7 34.87 -1.97 51.14
CA PRO A 7 34.06 -2.75 50.22
C PRO A 7 33.95 -1.95 48.91
N VAL A 8 34.36 -2.56 47.80
CA VAL A 8 34.10 -2.03 46.46
C VAL A 8 32.61 -2.13 46.22
N VAL A 9 31.91 -1.00 46.35
CA VAL A 9 30.52 -0.86 45.91
C VAL A 9 30.55 -0.82 44.39
N ILE A 10 30.23 -1.96 43.76
CA ILE A 10 29.93 -1.99 42.33
C ILE A 10 28.62 -1.23 42.17
N ALA A 11 28.71 0.02 41.70
CA ALA A 11 27.55 0.77 41.30
C ALA A 11 26.90 0.05 40.12
N LEU A 12 25.83 -0.69 40.37
CA LEU A 12 24.90 -1.13 39.33
C LEU A 12 24.26 0.13 38.76
N THR A 13 24.86 0.68 37.71
CA THR A 13 24.15 1.60 36.82
C THR A 13 22.93 0.86 36.30
N VAL A 14 21.74 1.38 36.61
CA VAL A 14 20.48 0.86 36.09
C VAL A 14 20.47 1.11 34.58
N VAL A 15 20.97 0.15 33.81
CA VAL A 15 20.82 0.15 32.36
C VAL A 15 19.39 -0.30 32.10
N ASN A 16 18.51 0.65 31.79
CA ASN A 16 17.24 0.32 31.15
C ASN A 16 17.57 -0.13 29.72
N VAL A 17 17.72 -1.44 29.53
CA VAL A 17 17.89 -2.04 28.20
C VAL A 17 16.54 -1.91 27.49
N SER A 18 16.43 -0.86 26.68
CA SER A 18 15.25 -0.58 25.86
C SER A 18 15.61 -0.87 24.41
N ALA A 19 14.89 -1.76 23.73
CA ALA A 19 15.04 -2.00 22.30
C ALA A 19 14.33 -0.92 21.46
N LYS A 20 14.40 0.36 21.84
CA LYS A 20 13.56 1.40 21.23
C LYS A 20 14.34 2.49 20.53
N GLY A 21 13.88 2.86 19.34
CA GLY A 21 14.18 4.13 18.69
C GLY A 21 15.06 4.02 17.44
N LYS A 22 15.90 2.99 17.30
CA LYS A 22 16.79 2.89 16.13
C LYS A 22 16.04 2.42 14.88
N TRP A 23 15.10 1.49 15.06
CA TRP A 23 14.36 0.87 13.96
C TRP A 23 12.90 1.29 13.88
N ASP A 24 12.47 2.19 14.76
CA ASP A 24 11.08 2.61 14.89
C ASP A 24 10.54 3.17 13.56
N ALA A 25 9.38 2.66 13.17
CA ALA A 25 8.63 3.11 12.00
C ALA A 25 7.19 3.48 12.41
N PRO A 26 6.53 4.40 11.68
CA PRO A 26 5.11 4.63 11.87
C PRO A 26 4.30 3.35 11.64
N TYR A 27 3.29 3.13 12.47
CA TYR A 27 2.33 2.06 12.22
C TYR A 27 1.48 2.39 10.99
N VAL A 28 1.25 1.37 10.17
CA VAL A 28 0.35 1.47 9.01
C VAL A 28 -0.92 0.68 9.32
N ILE A 29 -2.03 1.41 9.43
CA ILE A 29 -3.36 0.81 9.46
C ILE A 29 -3.64 0.29 8.06
N SER A 30 -3.88 -1.01 7.95
CA SER A 30 -4.16 -1.61 6.67
C SER A 30 -5.55 -1.21 6.18
N LYS A 31 -5.63 -0.68 4.95
CA LYS A 31 -6.92 -0.35 4.32
C LYS A 31 -7.76 -1.63 4.17
N GLU A 32 -9.07 -1.51 4.11
CA GLU A 32 -9.92 -2.66 3.80
C GLU A 32 -9.60 -3.16 2.38
N GLU A 33 -9.47 -4.47 2.22
CA GLU A 33 -9.25 -5.04 0.90
C GLU A 33 -10.53 -4.95 0.07
N SER A 34 -10.40 -4.64 -1.22
CA SER A 34 -11.54 -4.61 -2.11
C SER A 34 -12.20 -5.99 -2.22
N SER A 35 -13.48 -6.03 -2.59
CA SER A 35 -14.18 -7.28 -2.87
C SER A 35 -13.72 -7.86 -4.22
N ILE A 36 -12.59 -8.57 -4.21
CA ILE A 36 -11.93 -9.16 -5.38
C ILE A 36 -11.65 -10.65 -5.18
N GLU A 37 -11.64 -11.41 -6.27
CA GLU A 37 -11.26 -12.82 -6.23
C GLU A 37 -9.75 -12.97 -6.34
N ARG A 38 -9.19 -13.94 -5.62
CA ARG A 38 -7.75 -14.19 -5.56
C ARG A 38 -7.46 -15.66 -5.70
N ASN A 39 -6.43 -15.98 -6.47
CA ASN A 39 -5.91 -17.33 -6.58
C ASN A 39 -4.38 -17.28 -6.65
N ILE A 40 -3.72 -17.95 -5.73
CA ILE A 40 -2.26 -18.02 -5.69
C ILE A 40 -1.78 -19.38 -6.19
N THR A 41 -0.85 -19.36 -7.14
CA THR A 41 -0.13 -20.55 -7.60
C THR A 41 1.34 -20.39 -7.24
N CYS A 42 1.91 -21.37 -6.55
CA CYS A 42 3.32 -21.37 -6.21
C CYS A 42 4.02 -22.58 -6.84
N GLU A 43 5.09 -22.33 -7.58
CA GLU A 43 6.04 -23.36 -7.99
C GLU A 43 7.35 -23.14 -7.22
N LYS A 44 7.64 -24.03 -6.26
CA LYS A 44 8.79 -23.92 -5.36
C LYS A 44 8.83 -22.58 -4.60
N LYS A 45 9.68 -21.65 -5.02
CA LYS A 45 9.95 -20.36 -4.36
C LYS A 45 9.38 -19.18 -5.15
N ASP A 46 8.67 -19.46 -6.23
CA ASP A 46 8.09 -18.48 -7.13
C ASP A 46 6.57 -18.62 -7.08
N CYS A 47 5.90 -17.59 -6.55
CA CYS A 47 4.46 -17.51 -6.46
C CYS A 47 3.94 -16.44 -7.41
N VAL A 48 2.81 -16.72 -8.04
CA VAL A 48 2.03 -15.75 -8.81
C VAL A 48 0.64 -15.73 -8.21
N GLU A 49 0.23 -14.58 -7.71
CA GLU A 49 -1.14 -14.36 -7.30
C GLU A 49 -1.92 -13.70 -8.43
N THR A 50 -2.97 -14.38 -8.87
CA THR A 50 -3.93 -13.88 -9.83
C THR A 50 -5.07 -13.22 -9.08
N ILE A 51 -5.27 -11.94 -9.35
CA ILE A 51 -6.35 -11.11 -8.81
C ILE A 51 -7.35 -10.88 -9.93
N THR A 52 -8.62 -11.18 -9.68
CA THR A 52 -9.71 -10.89 -10.63
C THR A 52 -10.62 -9.81 -10.06
N ILE A 53 -10.64 -8.66 -10.73
CA ILE A 53 -11.58 -7.57 -10.43
C ILE A 53 -12.90 -7.90 -11.14
N PRO A 54 -14.02 -8.03 -10.42
CA PRO A 54 -15.28 -8.45 -11.02
C PRO A 54 -15.88 -7.37 -11.93
N ALA A 55 -16.72 -7.78 -12.88
CA ALA A 55 -17.26 -6.89 -13.91
C ALA A 55 -18.14 -5.76 -13.34
N ASP A 56 -18.80 -6.02 -12.20
CA ASP A 56 -19.68 -5.08 -11.49
C ASP A 56 -18.96 -4.26 -10.41
N PHE A 57 -17.63 -4.38 -10.28
CA PHE A 57 -16.82 -3.61 -9.35
C PHE A 57 -16.89 -2.10 -9.70
N LYS A 58 -17.33 -1.29 -8.74
CA LYS A 58 -17.66 0.14 -8.91
C LYS A 58 -16.91 1.07 -7.97
N ASP A 59 -16.10 0.54 -7.07
CA ASP A 59 -15.44 1.33 -6.04
C ASP A 59 -14.45 2.30 -6.66
N LYS A 60 -14.27 3.45 -5.98
CA LYS A 60 -13.32 4.48 -6.42
C LYS A 60 -11.88 4.09 -6.13
N GLU A 61 -11.66 3.16 -5.21
CA GLU A 61 -10.36 2.64 -4.82
C GLU A 61 -10.37 1.12 -4.98
N LEU A 62 -9.34 0.59 -5.63
CA LEU A 62 -9.00 -0.83 -5.65
C LEU A 62 -7.83 -1.03 -4.68
N THR A 63 -8.07 -1.68 -3.56
CA THR A 63 -7.03 -2.05 -2.58
C THR A 63 -6.74 -3.54 -2.67
N ILE A 64 -5.47 -3.88 -2.86
CA ILE A 64 -4.94 -5.24 -2.98
C ILE A 64 -4.03 -5.50 -1.77
N LYS A 65 -4.27 -6.59 -1.03
CA LYS A 65 -3.54 -6.89 0.22
C LYS A 65 -3.07 -8.35 0.33
N PRO A 66 -2.12 -8.78 -0.50
CA PRO A 66 -1.55 -10.10 -0.36
C PRO A 66 -0.77 -10.23 0.95
N SER A 67 -1.02 -11.32 1.66
CA SER A 67 -0.22 -11.74 2.81
C SER A 67 0.71 -12.85 2.36
N ILE A 68 1.99 -12.56 2.29
CA ILE A 68 2.99 -13.47 1.74
C ILE A 68 3.74 -14.13 2.91
N PHE A 69 3.97 -15.43 2.79
CA PHE A 69 4.69 -16.24 3.77
C PHE A 69 3.98 -16.48 5.11
N ALA A 70 2.75 -15.96 5.29
CA ALA A 70 1.97 -16.12 6.51
C ALA A 70 1.76 -17.60 6.88
N ASN A 71 2.41 -18.05 7.96
CA ASN A 71 2.33 -19.41 8.49
C ASN A 71 2.69 -20.52 7.48
N GLU A 72 3.66 -20.26 6.60
CA GLU A 72 4.17 -21.31 5.73
C GLU A 72 4.91 -22.38 6.54
N ASN A 73 4.54 -23.65 6.37
CA ASN A 73 5.25 -24.82 6.93
C ASN A 73 6.64 -25.04 6.27
N TYR A 74 7.17 -24.03 5.57
CA TYR A 74 8.42 -24.11 4.83
C TYR A 74 9.58 -23.55 5.67
N VAL A 75 10.62 -24.36 5.81
CA VAL A 75 11.85 -23.96 6.48
C VAL A 75 12.65 -23.05 5.54
N SER A 76 12.69 -21.75 5.83
CA SER A 76 13.51 -20.81 5.06
C SER A 76 14.94 -20.74 5.62
N MET A 77 15.93 -20.68 4.72
CA MET A 77 17.35 -20.57 5.07
C MET A 77 17.93 -19.22 4.64
N PRO A 78 18.99 -18.70 5.28
CA PRO A 78 19.74 -17.57 4.76
C PRO A 78 20.19 -17.81 3.31
N GLY A 79 20.06 -16.79 2.47
CA GLY A 79 20.25 -16.86 1.01
C GLY A 79 19.00 -17.30 0.24
N ASP A 80 17.95 -17.77 0.91
CA ASP A 80 16.69 -18.04 0.24
C ASP A 80 16.06 -16.77 -0.29
N THR A 81 15.66 -16.81 -1.55
CA THR A 81 14.83 -15.79 -2.17
C THR A 81 13.48 -16.39 -2.50
N ARG A 82 12.41 -15.68 -2.19
CA ARG A 82 11.05 -15.96 -2.63
C ARG A 82 10.60 -14.86 -3.56
N ASN A 83 10.05 -15.23 -4.70
CA ASN A 83 9.52 -14.27 -5.65
C ASN A 83 8.00 -14.34 -5.60
N PHE A 84 7.36 -13.18 -5.54
CA PHE A 84 5.93 -13.04 -5.57
C PHE A 84 5.55 -12.03 -6.66
N SER A 85 4.81 -12.47 -7.67
CA SER A 85 4.34 -11.61 -8.76
C SER A 85 2.83 -11.49 -8.72
N LEU A 86 2.30 -10.40 -9.26
CA LEU A 86 0.85 -10.19 -9.36
C LEU A 86 0.42 -10.23 -10.82
N LYS A 87 -0.66 -10.96 -11.08
CA LYS A 87 -1.40 -10.93 -12.34
C LYS A 87 -2.79 -10.40 -12.06
N ILE A 88 -3.11 -9.22 -12.57
CA ILE A 88 -4.39 -8.56 -12.34
C ILE A 88 -5.24 -8.69 -13.60
N ILE A 89 -6.37 -9.38 -13.49
CA ILE A 89 -7.39 -9.50 -14.53
C ILE A 89 -8.52 -8.53 -14.19
N ASN A 90 -8.64 -7.46 -14.96
CA ASN A 90 -9.68 -6.45 -14.76
C ASN A 90 -10.87 -6.73 -15.67
N LEU A 91 -11.95 -7.30 -15.14
CA LEU A 91 -13.19 -7.52 -15.90
C LEU A 91 -14.14 -6.31 -15.85
N SER A 92 -13.86 -5.34 -14.98
CA SER A 92 -14.69 -4.13 -14.87
C SER A 92 -14.50 -3.21 -16.07
N ASN A 93 -15.45 -2.30 -16.27
CA ASN A 93 -15.36 -1.24 -17.28
C ASN A 93 -14.59 0.01 -16.78
N ASN A 94 -13.83 -0.12 -15.68
CA ASN A 94 -13.11 0.99 -15.06
C ASN A 94 -11.60 0.80 -15.25
N ASP A 95 -10.92 1.88 -15.59
CA ASP A 95 -9.46 1.95 -15.54
C ASP A 95 -9.03 2.32 -14.11
N TYR A 96 -7.91 1.77 -13.64
CA TYR A 96 -7.30 2.13 -12.37
C TYR A 96 -5.84 2.56 -12.57
N LYS A 97 -5.35 3.46 -11.72
CA LYS A 97 -3.95 3.88 -11.68
C LYS A 97 -3.42 3.75 -10.27
N TYR A 98 -2.14 3.44 -10.09
CA TYR A 98 -1.55 3.34 -8.76
C TYR A 98 -1.72 4.65 -7.99
N GLN A 99 -2.13 4.53 -6.73
CA GLN A 99 -2.21 5.65 -5.79
C GLN A 99 -0.81 5.91 -5.24
N ASP A 100 -0.30 7.12 -5.49
CA ASP A 100 1.05 7.52 -5.08
C ASP A 100 1.27 7.26 -3.57
N ASN A 101 2.43 6.69 -3.23
CA ASN A 101 2.82 6.31 -1.86
C ASN A 101 1.86 5.31 -1.17
N SER A 102 1.04 4.57 -1.91
CA SER A 102 0.13 3.56 -1.34
C SER A 102 0.81 2.23 -0.99
N LEU A 103 1.97 1.93 -1.57
CA LEU A 103 2.75 0.77 -1.18
C LEU A 103 3.11 0.86 0.30
N TYR A 104 2.71 -0.16 1.04
CA TYR A 104 3.21 -0.42 2.38
C TYR A 104 3.59 -1.88 2.55
N LEU A 105 4.53 -2.12 3.46
CA LEU A 105 4.90 -3.44 3.94
C LEU A 105 4.77 -3.42 5.45
N LYS A 106 4.23 -4.49 6.02
CA LYS A 106 4.30 -4.68 7.47
C LYS A 106 4.36 -6.17 7.83
N PRO A 107 4.87 -6.51 9.01
CA PRO A 107 4.71 -7.86 9.54
C PRO A 107 3.24 -8.27 9.57
N VAL A 108 2.95 -9.53 9.26
CA VAL A 108 1.62 -10.11 9.44
C VAL A 108 1.29 -10.15 10.93
N GLU A 109 0.06 -9.73 11.27
CA GLU A 109 -0.48 -9.77 12.62
C GLU A 109 -1.49 -10.91 12.77
N ASP A 110 -1.65 -11.43 13.98
CA ASP A 110 -2.62 -12.48 14.30
C ASP A 110 -3.27 -12.22 15.68
N GLY A 111 -4.44 -12.81 15.89
CA GLY A 111 -5.16 -12.78 17.16
C GLY A 111 -4.37 -13.41 18.31
N LYS A 112 -3.49 -14.39 18.02
CA LYS A 112 -2.55 -14.96 19.00
C LYS A 112 -1.22 -14.21 18.97
N ASN A 113 -1.07 -13.26 19.89
CA ASN A 113 0.11 -12.39 20.01
C ASN A 113 0.58 -12.28 21.48
N TYR A 114 1.79 -11.76 21.65
CA TYR A 114 2.34 -11.43 22.97
C TYR A 114 1.67 -10.17 23.52
N PRO A 115 0.99 -10.23 24.69
CA PRO A 115 0.30 -9.08 25.24
C PRO A 115 1.23 -7.90 25.52
N GLY A 116 0.91 -6.73 24.96
CA GLY A 116 1.68 -5.50 25.18
C GLY A 116 3.02 -5.42 24.45
N LEU A 117 3.39 -6.44 23.68
CA LEU A 117 4.62 -6.46 22.89
C LEU A 117 4.34 -6.04 21.45
N VAL A 118 5.14 -5.13 20.92
CA VAL A 118 5.00 -4.60 19.56
C VAL A 118 6.33 -4.65 18.83
N SER A 119 6.28 -4.79 17.51
CA SER A 119 7.47 -4.74 16.65
C SER A 119 7.87 -3.30 16.31
N TYR A 120 8.94 -3.14 15.54
CA TYR A 120 9.54 -1.87 15.13
C TYR A 120 8.54 -0.87 14.53
N ASN A 121 7.46 -1.33 13.90
CA ASN A 121 6.42 -0.47 13.34
C ASN A 121 5.17 -0.36 14.23
N ASN A 122 5.25 -0.72 15.50
CA ASN A 122 4.14 -0.85 16.46
C ASN A 122 3.08 -1.91 16.13
N ALA A 123 3.34 -2.84 15.20
CA ALA A 123 2.46 -3.98 14.95
C ALA A 123 2.55 -5.01 16.08
N LYS A 124 1.46 -5.72 16.38
CA LYS A 124 1.48 -6.79 17.40
C LYS A 124 2.38 -7.93 16.95
N ILE A 125 3.17 -8.49 17.87
CA ILE A 125 4.04 -9.63 17.56
C ILE A 125 3.27 -10.95 17.74
N PRO A 126 3.06 -11.74 16.67
CA PRO A 126 2.39 -13.03 16.78
C PRO A 126 3.23 -14.07 17.52
N THR A 127 2.58 -14.97 18.28
CA THR A 127 3.29 -16.04 19.02
C THR A 127 3.89 -17.11 18.11
N PHE A 128 3.45 -17.22 16.85
CA PHE A 128 4.08 -18.12 15.89
C PHE A 128 5.49 -17.63 15.51
N ALA A 129 5.70 -16.31 15.53
CA ALA A 129 6.91 -15.65 15.10
C ALA A 129 7.89 -15.46 16.26
N THR A 130 8.15 -16.55 16.99
CA THR A 130 9.10 -16.58 18.11
C THR A 130 10.33 -17.35 17.69
N MET A 131 11.50 -16.71 17.75
CA MET A 131 12.77 -17.39 17.51
C MET A 131 13.13 -18.34 18.66
N TYR A 132 14.01 -19.30 18.37
CA TYR A 132 14.50 -20.27 19.34
C TYR A 132 15.77 -19.77 20.04
N ARG A 133 15.93 -20.11 21.32
CA ARG A 133 17.22 -19.97 22.01
C ARG A 133 18.22 -20.96 21.43
N LEU A 134 19.47 -20.55 21.26
CA LEU A 134 20.47 -21.44 20.69
C LEU A 134 21.35 -22.05 21.77
N TYR A 135 21.55 -23.36 21.71
CA TYR A 135 22.40 -24.11 22.64
C TYR A 135 23.85 -23.64 22.66
N ASN A 136 24.29 -22.99 21.59
CA ASN A 136 25.64 -22.46 21.43
C ASN A 136 25.69 -20.92 21.41
N SER A 137 24.62 -20.24 21.83
CA SER A 137 24.61 -18.79 22.05
C SER A 137 25.70 -18.42 23.06
N GLU A 138 26.65 -17.56 22.68
CA GLU A 138 27.85 -17.27 23.47
C GLU A 138 27.53 -16.77 24.90
N PRO A 139 26.60 -15.83 25.10
CA PRO A 139 26.21 -15.42 26.45
C PRO A 139 25.59 -16.56 27.26
N LEU A 140 24.74 -17.41 26.66
CA LEU A 140 24.14 -18.55 27.36
C LEU A 140 25.18 -19.61 27.73
N LYS A 141 26.10 -19.92 26.82
CA LYS A 141 27.22 -20.84 27.10
C LYS A 141 28.05 -20.37 28.30
N ALA A 142 28.24 -19.06 28.44
CA ALA A 142 29.00 -18.50 29.56
C ALA A 142 28.34 -18.73 30.94
N LEU A 143 27.03 -18.99 30.99
CA LEU A 143 26.35 -19.43 32.22
C LEU A 143 26.67 -20.90 32.61
N TYR A 144 27.22 -21.67 31.67
CA TYR A 144 27.51 -23.10 31.78
C TYR A 144 28.94 -23.42 31.32
N ASP A 145 29.93 -22.71 31.87
CA ASP A 145 31.37 -22.98 31.66
C ASP A 145 31.83 -22.95 30.18
N GLY A 146 31.10 -22.25 29.31
CA GLY A 146 31.47 -22.09 27.90
C GLY A 146 31.20 -23.31 27.01
N ARG A 147 30.54 -24.36 27.52
CA ARG A 147 30.11 -25.52 26.70
C ARG A 147 28.74 -25.28 26.07
N ASN A 148 28.40 -26.11 25.10
CA ASN A 148 27.07 -26.15 24.52
C ASN A 148 26.03 -26.62 25.56
N LEU A 149 24.86 -26.02 25.54
CA LEU A 149 23.74 -26.34 26.43
C LEU A 149 22.93 -27.53 25.90
N THR A 150 22.27 -28.23 26.81
CA THR A 150 21.23 -29.22 26.49
C THR A 150 19.86 -28.54 26.32
N ASP A 151 18.88 -29.27 25.78
CA ASP A 151 17.52 -28.74 25.61
C ASP A 151 16.86 -28.40 26.96
N ASP A 152 17.20 -29.14 28.04
CA ASP A 152 16.74 -28.85 29.40
C ASP A 152 17.42 -27.62 30.02
N GLU A 153 18.70 -27.39 29.72
CA GLU A 153 19.44 -26.20 30.19
C GLU A 153 19.00 -24.91 29.49
N LEU A 154 18.39 -25.02 28.31
CA LEU A 154 17.82 -23.87 27.60
C LEU A 154 16.48 -23.38 28.16
N LYS A 155 15.82 -24.17 29.01
CA LYS A 155 14.53 -23.81 29.63
C LYS A 155 14.69 -22.68 30.63
N ASP A 156 13.60 -21.95 30.87
CA ASP A 156 13.57 -20.77 31.72
C ASP A 156 14.08 -21.08 33.14
N GLU A 157 13.68 -22.20 33.73
CA GLU A 157 14.04 -22.55 35.10
C GLU A 157 15.56 -22.75 35.26
N SER A 158 16.18 -23.38 34.27
CA SER A 158 17.63 -23.65 34.24
C SER A 158 18.44 -22.37 34.09
N ILE A 159 18.09 -21.53 33.10
CA ILE A 159 18.76 -20.26 32.84
C ILE A 159 18.55 -19.31 34.03
N GLU A 160 17.33 -19.23 34.56
CA GLU A 160 17.01 -18.38 35.70
C GLU A 160 17.87 -18.71 36.92
N ALA A 161 18.07 -19.99 37.23
CA ALA A 161 18.94 -20.39 38.34
C ALA A 161 20.36 -19.81 38.18
N LYS A 162 20.92 -19.86 36.96
CA LYS A 162 22.24 -19.29 36.66
C LYS A 162 22.27 -17.76 36.68
N LEU A 163 21.23 -17.11 36.21
CA LEU A 163 21.10 -15.65 36.31
C LEU A 163 21.06 -15.20 37.77
N ARG A 164 20.33 -15.92 38.63
CA ARG A 164 20.26 -15.61 40.07
C ARG A 164 21.60 -15.79 40.78
N GLU A 165 22.39 -16.80 40.42
CA GLU A 165 23.78 -16.97 40.93
C GLU A 165 24.67 -15.74 40.61
N LEU A 166 24.40 -15.05 39.50
CA LEU A 166 25.11 -13.85 39.06
C LEU A 166 24.50 -12.53 39.59
N GLY A 167 23.43 -12.59 40.38
CA GLY A 167 22.79 -11.43 41.00
C GLY A 167 21.65 -10.78 40.19
N TYR A 168 21.21 -11.40 39.10
CA TYR A 168 20.02 -10.96 38.36
C TYR A 168 18.73 -11.46 39.03
N SER A 169 17.63 -10.74 38.79
CA SER A 169 16.31 -11.00 39.37
C SER A 169 15.59 -12.22 38.79
N GLY A 170 15.95 -12.66 37.59
CA GLY A 170 15.42 -13.87 36.94
C GLY A 170 15.43 -13.81 35.42
N ILE A 171 14.62 -14.64 34.75
CA ILE A 171 14.58 -14.73 33.28
C ILE A 171 14.17 -13.41 32.59
N SER A 172 13.45 -12.54 33.28
CA SER A 172 13.05 -11.22 32.79
C SER A 172 14.23 -10.25 32.57
N GLU A 173 15.40 -10.54 33.12
CA GLU A 173 16.64 -9.75 32.91
C GLU A 173 17.65 -10.45 31.98
N LEU A 174 17.23 -11.47 31.23
CA LEU A 174 18.13 -12.20 30.29
C LEU A 174 18.72 -11.26 29.21
N ASP A 175 17.91 -10.33 28.71
CA ASP A 175 18.32 -9.27 27.78
C ASP A 175 19.41 -8.36 28.37
N LYS A 176 19.24 -7.95 29.63
CA LYS A 176 20.23 -7.16 30.37
C LYS A 176 21.52 -7.94 30.56
N TYR A 177 21.42 -9.22 30.93
CA TYR A 177 22.58 -10.09 31.00
C TYR A 177 23.34 -10.16 29.67
N TYR A 178 22.66 -10.23 28.52
CA TYR A 178 23.34 -10.24 27.21
C TYR A 178 24.14 -8.97 26.96
N VAL A 179 23.54 -7.79 27.21
CA VAL A 179 24.21 -6.49 27.03
C VAL A 179 25.42 -6.38 27.95
N GLU A 180 25.25 -6.67 29.24
CA GLU A 180 26.32 -6.61 30.24
C GLU A 180 27.43 -7.63 29.97
N TYR A 181 27.08 -8.82 29.48
CA TYR A 181 28.03 -9.84 29.05
C TYR A 181 28.95 -9.31 27.96
N PHE A 182 28.41 -8.70 26.90
CA PHE A 182 29.24 -8.17 25.82
C PHE A 182 30.10 -7.00 26.28
N ASN A 183 29.53 -6.05 27.03
CA ASN A 183 30.28 -4.93 27.58
C ASN A 183 31.47 -5.38 28.42
N LYS A 184 31.25 -6.34 29.31
CA LYS A 184 32.31 -6.88 30.17
C LYS A 184 33.38 -7.64 29.39
N ASN A 185 32.99 -8.54 28.49
CA ASN A 185 33.94 -9.46 27.86
C ASN A 185 34.63 -8.89 26.61
N TYR A 186 34.03 -7.87 25.98
CA TYR A 186 34.55 -7.25 24.76
C TYR A 186 34.88 -5.77 24.92
N ASN A 187 34.80 -5.23 26.13
CA ASN A 187 35.08 -3.82 26.43
C ASN A 187 34.25 -2.87 25.54
N THR A 188 32.96 -3.17 25.40
CA THR A 188 31.97 -2.37 24.67
C THR A 188 31.12 -1.54 25.64
N ASN A 189 30.34 -0.59 25.08
CA ASN A 189 29.47 0.31 25.84
C ASN A 189 28.03 0.28 25.32
N PHE A 190 27.50 -0.90 25.01
CA PHE A 190 26.13 -1.08 24.58
C PHE A 190 25.16 -0.73 25.71
N THR A 191 24.09 -0.02 25.38
CA THR A 191 23.04 0.38 26.32
C THR A 191 21.73 -0.35 26.05
N SER A 192 21.58 -0.93 24.86
CA SER A 192 20.43 -1.72 24.44
C SER A 192 20.86 -2.93 23.59
N LEU A 193 19.91 -3.84 23.33
CA LEU A 193 20.09 -4.91 22.34
C LEU A 193 20.25 -4.34 20.91
N GLU A 194 19.61 -3.22 20.57
CA GLU A 194 19.69 -2.61 19.23
C GLU A 194 21.05 -1.95 18.93
N ASP A 195 21.84 -1.69 19.98
CA ASP A 195 23.22 -1.20 19.85
C ASP A 195 24.19 -2.29 19.39
N LEU A 196 23.82 -3.56 19.55
CA LEU A 196 24.65 -4.69 19.14
C LEU A 196 24.87 -4.63 17.62
N THR A 197 26.14 -4.71 17.22
CA THR A 197 26.51 -4.81 15.81
C THR A 197 26.48 -6.27 15.34
N THR A 198 26.46 -6.49 14.02
CA THR A 198 26.40 -7.83 13.42
C THR A 198 27.39 -8.84 14.03
N PRO A 199 28.67 -8.51 14.32
CA PRO A 199 29.57 -9.43 15.01
C PRO A 199 29.08 -9.96 16.36
N TYR A 200 28.41 -9.14 17.19
CA TYR A 200 27.90 -9.55 18.50
C TYR A 200 26.57 -10.28 18.39
N ILE A 201 25.73 -9.84 17.46
CA ILE A 201 24.49 -10.52 17.11
C ILE A 201 24.78 -11.95 16.64
N ASN A 202 25.80 -12.14 15.79
CA ASN A 202 26.24 -13.46 15.34
C ASN A 202 26.76 -14.36 16.47
N LYS A 203 27.10 -13.80 17.64
CA LYS A 203 27.47 -14.56 18.85
C LYS A 203 26.24 -15.01 19.64
N ILE A 204 25.15 -14.27 19.58
CA ILE A 204 23.85 -14.72 20.12
C ILE A 204 23.27 -15.80 19.20
N TRP A 205 23.30 -15.56 17.89
CA TRP A 205 22.69 -16.36 16.85
C TRP A 205 23.71 -17.04 15.94
N THR A 206 24.57 -17.84 16.55
CA THR A 206 25.64 -18.55 15.82
C THR A 206 25.09 -19.58 14.84
N ASN A 207 25.92 -20.01 13.88
CA ASN A 207 25.61 -21.17 13.04
C ASN A 207 25.62 -22.46 13.86
N ILE A 208 24.61 -23.33 13.71
CA ILE A 208 24.46 -24.51 14.58
C ILE A 208 24.13 -25.75 13.74
N SER A 209 24.62 -26.93 14.11
CA SER A 209 24.36 -28.17 13.34
C SER A 209 23.05 -28.88 13.69
N LYS A 210 22.43 -28.57 14.84
CA LYS A 210 21.20 -29.22 15.37
C LYS A 210 20.09 -28.19 15.60
N ALA A 211 18.84 -28.47 15.22
CA ALA A 211 17.73 -27.54 15.51
C ALA A 211 17.51 -27.38 17.03
N SER A 212 17.28 -26.14 17.47
CA SER A 212 16.81 -25.86 18.84
C SER A 212 15.30 -26.08 18.94
N GLN A 213 14.84 -26.48 20.12
CA GLN A 213 13.42 -26.75 20.40
C GLN A 213 12.83 -25.77 21.42
N THR A 214 13.65 -24.95 22.07
CA THR A 214 13.22 -24.04 23.13
C THR A 214 13.02 -22.64 22.57
N ARG A 215 11.77 -22.15 22.59
CA ARG A 215 11.42 -20.79 22.17
C ARG A 215 11.91 -19.76 23.17
N GLU A 216 12.21 -18.56 22.70
CA GLU A 216 12.48 -17.43 23.59
C GLU A 216 11.22 -17.01 24.36
N THR A 217 11.39 -16.60 25.62
CA THR A 217 10.32 -16.15 26.52
C THR A 217 10.58 -14.75 27.08
N ASN A 218 11.82 -14.25 27.02
CA ASN A 218 12.12 -12.88 27.42
C ASN A 218 11.57 -11.89 26.39
N ASN A 219 10.66 -11.01 26.83
CA ASN A 219 9.94 -10.08 25.96
C ASN A 219 10.87 -9.16 25.14
N ASN A 220 11.91 -8.59 25.77
CA ASN A 220 12.83 -7.68 25.09
C ASN A 220 13.66 -8.40 24.02
N LEU A 221 14.04 -9.66 24.26
CA LEU A 221 14.67 -10.49 23.25
C LEU A 221 13.68 -10.84 22.12
N ILE A 222 12.44 -11.21 22.42
CA ILE A 222 11.41 -11.46 21.39
C ILE A 222 11.20 -10.24 20.48
N GLU A 223 11.08 -9.05 21.07
CA GLU A 223 10.95 -7.78 20.34
C GLU A 223 12.20 -7.50 19.49
N PHE A 224 13.39 -7.59 20.08
CA PHE A 224 14.65 -7.41 19.37
C PHE A 224 14.82 -8.38 18.19
N HIS A 225 14.46 -9.66 18.39
CA HIS A 225 14.51 -10.70 17.37
C HIS A 225 13.64 -10.35 16.17
N GLN A 226 12.41 -9.90 16.44
CA GLN A 226 11.48 -9.45 15.41
C GLN A 226 11.98 -8.21 14.67
N ASN A 227 12.46 -7.22 15.42
CA ASN A 227 12.91 -5.97 14.85
C ASN A 227 14.14 -6.22 13.97
N TYR A 228 15.13 -6.97 14.45
CA TYR A 228 16.31 -7.29 13.65
C TYR A 228 15.96 -8.08 12.39
N PHE A 229 15.01 -9.02 12.48
CA PHE A 229 14.57 -9.79 11.31
C PHE A 229 14.04 -8.88 10.20
N TYR A 230 13.05 -8.03 10.49
CA TYR A 230 12.45 -7.19 9.45
C TYR A 230 13.31 -5.98 9.05
N ASN A 231 14.22 -5.52 9.91
CA ASN A 231 15.06 -4.35 9.64
C ASN A 231 16.42 -4.67 9.02
N VAL A 232 16.85 -5.93 9.09
CA VAL A 232 18.19 -6.32 8.62
C VAL A 232 18.14 -7.57 7.75
N LEU A 233 17.39 -8.59 8.17
CA LEU A 233 17.48 -9.92 7.56
C LEU A 233 16.50 -10.16 6.42
N LEU A 234 15.33 -9.52 6.43
CA LEU A 234 14.37 -9.67 5.35
C LEU A 234 14.42 -8.44 4.45
N THR A 235 15.03 -8.59 3.29
CA THR A 235 15.03 -7.58 2.23
C THR A 235 13.94 -7.87 1.22
N MET A 236 13.44 -6.82 0.58
CA MET A 236 12.51 -6.93 -0.54
C MET A 236 13.05 -6.08 -1.69
N LYS A 237 13.04 -6.61 -2.90
CA LYS A 237 13.27 -5.83 -4.12
C LYS A 237 12.18 -6.10 -5.14
N TYR A 238 11.88 -5.11 -5.97
CA TYR A 238 10.92 -5.28 -7.05
C TYR A 238 11.63 -5.29 -8.39
N ASN A 239 11.43 -6.36 -9.18
CA ASN A 239 12.03 -6.53 -10.51
C ASN A 239 13.56 -6.38 -10.55
N ASP A 240 14.24 -6.57 -9.41
CA ASP A 240 15.69 -6.54 -9.29
C ASP A 240 16.16 -7.68 -8.39
N LYS A 241 17.09 -8.48 -8.91
CA LYS A 241 17.71 -9.62 -8.22
C LYS A 241 19.19 -9.38 -7.89
N LYS A 242 19.70 -8.16 -8.08
CA LYS A 242 21.09 -7.80 -7.76
C LYS A 242 21.21 -7.34 -6.31
N ASN A 243 22.34 -7.62 -5.68
CA ASN A 243 22.67 -7.15 -4.32
C ASN A 243 21.52 -7.36 -3.31
N LEU A 244 20.96 -8.57 -3.26
CA LEU A 244 19.81 -8.88 -2.40
C LEU A 244 20.16 -8.84 -0.90
N ASP A 245 21.43 -8.96 -0.55
CA ASP A 245 21.95 -8.84 0.83
C ASP A 245 22.06 -7.37 1.31
N ASP A 246 21.68 -6.38 0.51
CA ASP A 246 21.72 -4.97 0.89
C ASP A 246 20.54 -4.61 1.82
N ASN A 247 20.85 -4.39 3.10
CA ASN A 247 19.87 -4.09 4.13
C ASN A 247 19.21 -2.71 3.99
N ASN A 248 19.70 -1.83 3.10
CA ASN A 248 18.98 -0.62 2.72
C ASN A 248 17.62 -0.94 2.09
N TYR A 249 17.42 -2.17 1.59
CA TYR A 249 16.16 -2.65 1.03
C TYR A 249 15.41 -3.58 2.00
N SER A 250 15.66 -3.47 3.31
CA SER A 250 14.92 -4.23 4.32
C SER A 250 13.43 -3.85 4.34
N VAL A 251 12.57 -4.78 4.76
CA VAL A 251 11.13 -4.50 4.98
C VAL A 251 10.95 -3.30 5.91
N GLY A 252 11.78 -3.19 6.94
CA GLY A 252 11.78 -2.05 7.85
C GLY A 252 12.20 -0.73 7.22
N ALA A 253 13.17 -0.73 6.30
CA ALA A 253 13.56 0.46 5.54
C ALA A 253 12.40 1.00 4.69
N TYR A 254 11.62 0.11 4.06
CA TYR A 254 10.40 0.50 3.34
C TYR A 254 9.32 1.06 4.28
N SER A 255 9.11 0.46 5.44
CA SER A 255 8.17 0.97 6.46
C SER A 255 8.55 2.37 6.95
N ARG A 256 9.86 2.69 7.02
CA ARG A 256 10.36 4.03 7.32
C ARG A 256 10.42 4.97 6.11
N LYS A 257 10.07 4.49 4.92
CA LYS A 257 10.13 5.23 3.65
C LYS A 257 11.51 5.82 3.36
N GLU A 258 12.56 5.06 3.64
CA GLU A 258 13.96 5.43 3.37
C GLU A 258 14.24 5.57 1.86
N GLY A 259 15.45 5.98 1.47
CA GLY A 259 15.80 6.32 0.09
C GLY A 259 15.40 5.26 -0.96
N CYS A 260 15.55 3.97 -0.64
CA CYS A 260 15.16 2.85 -1.50
C CYS A 260 13.66 2.82 -1.86
N TYR A 261 12.79 3.32 -0.96
CA TYR A 261 11.34 3.36 -1.15
C TYR A 261 10.97 4.36 -2.23
N GLN A 262 11.66 5.50 -2.30
CA GLN A 262 11.36 6.55 -3.27
C GLN A 262 11.59 6.07 -4.71
N ASP A 263 12.68 5.36 -4.94
CA ASP A 263 12.99 4.75 -6.23
C ASP A 263 11.92 3.73 -6.64
N LEU A 264 11.47 2.91 -5.67
CA LEU A 264 10.42 1.93 -5.91
C LEU A 264 9.07 2.58 -6.20
N ASN A 265 8.67 3.57 -5.40
CA ASN A 265 7.41 4.27 -5.56
C ASN A 265 7.33 5.01 -6.91
N LYS A 266 8.47 5.55 -7.38
CA LYS A 266 8.57 6.13 -8.73
C LYS A 266 8.23 5.09 -9.82
N ASN A 267 8.74 3.87 -9.72
CA ASN A 267 8.41 2.80 -10.67
C ASN A 267 6.93 2.43 -10.60
N PHE A 268 6.30 2.53 -9.42
CA PHE A 268 4.90 2.13 -9.24
C PHE A 268 3.92 3.19 -9.74
N ASN A 269 4.30 4.47 -9.72
CA ASN A 269 3.50 5.57 -10.24
C ASN A 269 3.19 5.47 -11.74
N GLU A 270 3.91 4.64 -12.49
CA GLU A 270 3.65 4.37 -13.91
C GLU A 270 2.63 3.22 -14.11
N ILE A 271 2.22 2.52 -13.04
CA ILE A 271 1.33 1.38 -13.15
C ILE A 271 -0.11 1.83 -13.38
N THR A 272 -0.68 1.33 -14.47
CA THR A 272 -2.11 1.41 -14.79
C THR A 272 -2.69 0.01 -14.95
N ILE A 273 -3.95 -0.16 -14.57
CA ILE A 273 -4.74 -1.37 -14.78
C ILE A 273 -5.91 -0.98 -15.71
N PRO A 274 -5.75 -1.12 -17.03
CA PRO A 274 -6.81 -0.78 -17.98
C PRO A 274 -8.05 -1.66 -17.76
N LYS A 275 -9.21 -1.15 -18.13
CA LYS A 275 -10.47 -1.90 -18.15
C LYS A 275 -10.41 -3.09 -19.11
N THR A 276 -11.15 -4.15 -18.80
CA THR A 276 -11.26 -5.36 -19.66
C THR A 276 -9.90 -5.88 -20.12
N SER A 277 -8.90 -5.90 -19.23
CA SER A 277 -7.51 -6.17 -19.57
C SER A 277 -6.83 -7.07 -18.55
N GLU A 278 -5.61 -7.50 -18.90
CA GLU A 278 -4.70 -8.17 -17.98
C GLU A 278 -3.46 -7.28 -17.78
N THR A 279 -3.08 -7.08 -16.52
CA THR A 279 -1.88 -6.33 -16.13
C THR A 279 -1.01 -7.21 -15.25
N SER A 280 0.26 -7.40 -15.62
CA SER A 280 1.22 -8.14 -14.81
C SER A 280 2.15 -7.15 -14.10
N LEU A 281 2.23 -7.27 -12.77
CA LEU A 281 3.28 -6.64 -11.99
C LEU A 281 4.37 -7.68 -11.78
N GLY A 282 5.61 -7.27 -12.00
CA GLY A 282 6.74 -8.16 -11.83
C GLY A 282 7.01 -8.55 -10.38
N ALA A 283 8.10 -9.27 -10.16
CA ALA A 283 8.33 -9.98 -8.92
C ALA A 283 8.79 -9.05 -7.79
N PHE A 284 8.11 -9.12 -6.66
CA PHE A 284 8.65 -8.81 -5.34
C PHE A 284 9.53 -9.99 -4.90
N SER A 285 10.85 -9.79 -4.92
CA SER A 285 11.87 -10.71 -4.44
C SER A 285 12.14 -10.44 -2.96
N PHE A 286 11.58 -11.27 -2.09
CA PHE A 286 11.86 -11.31 -0.66
C PHE A 286 13.06 -12.21 -0.40
N HIS A 287 14.14 -11.65 0.14
CA HIS A 287 15.39 -12.35 0.34
C HIS A 287 15.78 -12.37 1.81
N LEU A 288 16.20 -13.55 2.29
CA LEU A 288 16.74 -13.72 3.63
C LEU A 288 18.24 -13.43 3.63
N ASN A 289 18.55 -12.16 3.85
CA ASN A 289 19.87 -11.68 4.19
C ASN A 289 20.28 -12.28 5.53
N GLY A 290 21.39 -13.02 5.57
CA GLY A 290 21.90 -13.54 6.81
C GLY A 290 23.17 -14.35 6.60
N PRO A 291 24.06 -14.41 7.62
CA PRO A 291 25.14 -15.38 7.59
C PRO A 291 24.53 -16.78 7.39
N LEU A 292 25.23 -17.68 6.69
CA LEU A 292 24.83 -19.08 6.51
C LEU A 292 24.79 -19.81 7.87
N THR A 293 23.78 -19.52 8.67
CA THR A 293 23.52 -20.08 9.98
C THR A 293 22.40 -21.09 9.81
N ARG A 294 22.75 -22.36 9.93
CA ARG A 294 21.76 -23.39 10.21
C ARG A 294 21.10 -23.01 11.56
N ASN A 295 19.80 -22.71 11.55
CA ASN A 295 18.84 -22.70 12.67
C ASN A 295 18.42 -21.45 13.47
N SER A 296 19.11 -20.31 13.53
CA SER A 296 18.52 -19.12 14.22
C SER A 296 17.21 -18.67 13.55
N TYR A 297 17.19 -18.80 12.21
CA TYR A 297 16.06 -18.40 11.37
C TYR A 297 15.33 -19.59 10.73
N MET A 298 15.92 -20.80 10.75
CA MET A 298 15.27 -21.99 10.20
C MET A 298 14.15 -22.43 11.14
N GLY A 299 12.91 -22.23 10.71
CA GLY A 299 11.72 -22.48 11.53
C GLY A 299 11.18 -21.24 12.24
N PHE A 300 11.81 -20.07 12.04
CA PHE A 300 11.15 -18.80 12.31
C PHE A 300 10.03 -18.63 11.28
N SER A 301 8.78 -18.72 11.75
CA SER A 301 7.61 -18.43 10.92
C SER A 301 7.43 -16.91 10.88
N TYR A 302 7.36 -16.34 9.68
CA TYR A 302 7.22 -14.90 9.45
C TYR A 302 6.23 -14.66 8.32
N GLY A 303 5.78 -13.43 8.16
CA GLY A 303 4.91 -13.07 7.05
C GLY A 303 4.95 -11.57 6.82
N VAL A 304 4.76 -11.17 5.57
CA VAL A 304 4.66 -9.76 5.20
C VAL A 304 3.31 -9.52 4.57
N GLU A 305 2.55 -8.59 5.14
CA GLU A 305 1.41 -7.99 4.46
C GLU A 305 1.96 -6.92 3.52
N VAL A 306 1.66 -7.05 2.23
CA VAL A 306 1.94 -6.03 1.22
C VAL A 306 0.60 -5.39 0.88
N GLY A 307 0.54 -4.06 0.89
CA GLY A 307 -0.64 -3.35 0.44
C GLY A 307 -0.34 -2.43 -0.72
N LEU A 308 -1.26 -2.40 -1.69
CA LEU A 308 -1.25 -1.52 -2.85
C LEU A 308 -2.65 -0.95 -3.01
N THR A 309 -2.76 0.34 -3.31
CA THR A 309 -4.04 0.95 -3.68
C THR A 309 -3.95 1.59 -5.05
N PHE A 310 -5.03 1.48 -5.80
CA PHE A 310 -5.18 2.06 -7.12
C PHE A 310 -6.45 2.90 -7.15
N ASP A 311 -6.35 4.13 -7.63
CA ASP A 311 -7.48 5.02 -7.82
C ASP A 311 -8.15 4.73 -9.16
N LYS A 312 -9.48 4.65 -9.16
CA LYS A 312 -10.27 4.65 -10.39
C LYS A 312 -9.97 5.92 -11.19
N VAL A 313 -9.65 5.77 -12.46
CA VAL A 313 -9.49 6.89 -13.38
C VAL A 313 -10.88 7.44 -13.71
N LEU A 314 -11.19 8.62 -13.17
CA LEU A 314 -12.45 9.30 -13.46
C LEU A 314 -12.37 10.01 -14.81
N LYS A 315 -13.35 9.71 -15.66
CA LYS A 315 -13.58 10.41 -16.93
C LYS A 315 -14.83 11.28 -16.78
N TYR A 316 -14.82 12.43 -17.44
CA TYR A 316 -15.92 13.40 -17.42
C TYR A 316 -16.44 13.69 -18.82
N GLY A 317 -17.75 13.91 -18.91
CA GLY A 317 -18.44 14.39 -20.10
C GLY A 317 -19.13 15.71 -19.83
N ASP A 318 -19.35 16.48 -20.89
CA ASP A 318 -20.15 17.70 -20.85
C ASP A 318 -21.41 17.55 -21.71
N VAL A 319 -22.53 18.08 -21.23
CA VAL A 319 -23.77 18.24 -22.00
C VAL A 319 -24.06 19.73 -22.11
N TYR A 320 -24.14 20.23 -23.34
CA TYR A 320 -24.49 21.62 -23.64
C TYR A 320 -25.94 21.69 -24.12
N VAL A 321 -26.72 22.54 -23.46
CA VAL A 321 -28.13 22.78 -23.82
C VAL A 321 -28.26 24.18 -24.37
N TYR A 322 -28.73 24.27 -25.61
CA TYR A 322 -28.97 25.50 -26.31
C TYR A 322 -30.47 25.72 -26.48
N TYR A 323 -30.90 26.97 -26.34
CA TYR A 323 -32.27 27.40 -26.59
C TYR A 323 -32.21 28.44 -27.71
N ILE A 324 -32.65 28.05 -28.90
CA ILE A 324 -32.47 28.85 -30.12
C ILE A 324 -33.79 29.09 -30.82
N ASP A 325 -33.93 30.24 -31.48
CA ASP A 325 -35.07 30.49 -32.36
C ASP A 325 -34.87 29.92 -33.77
N THR A 326 -35.91 29.95 -34.60
CA THR A 326 -35.89 29.48 -36.00
C THR A 326 -34.93 30.24 -36.91
N LEU A 327 -34.40 31.38 -36.46
CA LEU A 327 -33.39 32.18 -37.15
C LEU A 327 -31.96 31.84 -36.69
N GLY A 328 -31.82 31.01 -35.64
CA GLY A 328 -30.55 30.58 -35.07
C GLY A 328 -30.04 31.45 -33.92
N ASN A 329 -30.83 32.41 -33.44
CA ASN A 329 -30.44 33.28 -32.33
C ASN A 329 -30.60 32.55 -30.99
N LEU A 330 -29.66 32.75 -30.08
CA LEU A 330 -29.77 32.25 -28.71
C LEU A 330 -30.80 33.08 -27.94
N LEU A 331 -31.75 32.38 -27.31
CA LEU A 331 -32.75 32.99 -26.41
C LEU A 331 -32.25 33.16 -24.99
N THR A 332 -31.16 32.48 -24.64
CA THR A 332 -30.45 32.54 -23.35
C THR A 332 -29.06 31.93 -23.52
N ASP A 333 -28.17 32.21 -22.57
CA ASP A 333 -26.89 31.52 -22.44
C ASP A 333 -27.06 29.99 -22.42
N LYS A 334 -26.09 29.29 -23.02
CA LYS A 334 -26.07 27.82 -23.01
C LYS A 334 -25.98 27.30 -21.58
N VAL A 335 -26.70 26.22 -21.29
CA VAL A 335 -26.56 25.51 -20.02
C VAL A 335 -25.50 24.43 -20.18
N THR A 336 -24.48 24.45 -19.32
CA THR A 336 -23.44 23.41 -19.27
C THR A 336 -23.68 22.50 -18.08
N MET A 337 -23.83 21.22 -18.35
CA MET A 337 -23.84 20.17 -17.34
C MET A 337 -22.55 19.37 -17.48
N ARG A 338 -21.85 19.09 -16.38
CA ARG A 338 -20.65 18.24 -16.36
C ARG A 338 -20.80 17.17 -15.29
N ASN A 339 -20.52 15.93 -15.64
CA ASN A 339 -20.47 14.84 -14.65
C ASN A 339 -19.55 13.71 -15.10
N GLU A 340 -19.32 12.74 -14.21
CA GLU A 340 -18.63 11.50 -14.53
C GLU A 340 -19.35 10.78 -15.69
N VAL A 341 -18.57 10.17 -16.59
CA VAL A 341 -19.11 9.31 -17.66
C VAL A 341 -20.01 8.22 -17.06
N ASP A 342 -21.05 7.83 -17.82
CA ASP A 342 -22.12 6.90 -17.46
C ASP A 342 -23.15 7.42 -16.44
N LYS A 343 -22.92 8.57 -15.79
CA LYS A 343 -23.96 9.21 -14.94
C LYS A 343 -25.10 9.71 -15.80
N ALA A 344 -26.33 9.58 -15.28
CA ALA A 344 -27.51 10.05 -16.00
C ALA A 344 -27.59 11.59 -16.00
N TYR A 345 -28.13 12.14 -17.07
CA TYR A 345 -28.58 13.53 -17.15
C TYR A 345 -30.00 13.62 -17.69
N ILE A 346 -30.64 14.73 -17.37
CA ILE A 346 -31.90 15.18 -17.93
C ILE A 346 -31.78 16.68 -18.22
N THR A 347 -32.31 17.11 -19.35
CA THR A 347 -32.39 18.51 -19.75
C THR A 347 -33.84 18.94 -19.72
N GLU A 348 -34.07 20.20 -19.37
CA GLU A 348 -35.41 20.76 -19.20
C GLU A 348 -35.71 21.79 -20.29
N GLU A 349 -36.97 21.80 -20.73
CA GLU A 349 -37.51 22.86 -21.57
C GLU A 349 -37.64 24.16 -20.75
N LYS A 350 -37.43 25.31 -21.40
CA LYS A 350 -37.65 26.63 -20.80
C LYS A 350 -38.79 27.32 -21.53
N SER A 351 -39.56 28.12 -20.81
CA SER A 351 -40.54 29.01 -21.40
C SER A 351 -39.91 30.37 -21.69
N PHE A 352 -40.16 30.90 -22.90
CA PHE A 352 -39.74 32.23 -23.32
C PHE A 352 -40.96 33.01 -23.80
N ASP A 353 -41.11 34.26 -23.35
CA ASP A 353 -42.25 35.08 -23.74
C ASP A 353 -42.23 35.38 -25.24
N GLY A 354 -43.35 35.13 -25.92
CA GLY A 354 -43.49 35.35 -27.35
C GLY A 354 -42.98 34.21 -28.23
N TYR A 355 -42.51 33.11 -27.61
CA TYR A 355 -41.98 31.95 -28.31
C TYR A 355 -42.72 30.67 -27.91
N LYS A 356 -42.83 29.73 -28.85
CA LYS A 356 -43.34 28.36 -28.62
C LYS A 356 -42.29 27.34 -29.03
N LEU A 357 -42.14 26.28 -28.24
CA LEU A 357 -41.24 25.17 -28.60
C LEU A 357 -41.76 24.48 -29.87
N VAL A 358 -40.86 24.30 -30.84
CA VAL A 358 -41.15 23.61 -32.10
C VAL A 358 -40.64 22.18 -32.07
N ARG A 359 -39.38 22.00 -31.67
CA ARG A 359 -38.74 20.68 -31.60
C ARG A 359 -37.53 20.69 -30.67
N VAL A 360 -37.09 19.48 -30.31
CA VAL A 360 -35.84 19.27 -29.58
C VAL A 360 -34.94 18.37 -30.41
N ASP A 361 -33.75 18.85 -30.75
CA ASP A 361 -32.73 18.09 -31.48
C ASP A 361 -31.66 17.62 -30.48
N GLY A 362 -31.42 16.32 -30.42
CA GLY A 362 -30.51 15.69 -29.45
C GLY A 362 -31.22 15.00 -28.27
N PRO A 363 -30.48 14.21 -27.47
CA PRO A 363 -31.04 13.41 -26.38
C PRO A 363 -31.42 14.27 -25.16
N LYS A 364 -32.71 14.43 -24.88
CA LYS A 364 -33.19 15.16 -23.67
C LYS A 364 -32.76 14.51 -22.36
N LYS A 365 -32.54 13.20 -22.38
CA LYS A 365 -32.07 12.38 -21.26
C LYS A 365 -31.12 11.31 -21.78
N GLY A 366 -30.13 10.96 -20.98
CA GLY A 366 -29.14 9.96 -21.35
C GLY A 366 -28.11 9.81 -20.25
N SER A 367 -26.94 9.27 -20.59
CA SER A 367 -25.77 9.28 -19.74
C SER A 367 -24.66 10.12 -20.35
N PHE A 368 -23.84 10.76 -19.51
CA PHE A 368 -22.64 11.47 -19.93
C PHE A 368 -21.69 10.51 -20.65
N ILE A 369 -21.16 10.93 -21.79
CA ILE A 369 -20.09 10.24 -22.52
C ILE A 369 -18.83 11.11 -22.50
N GLU A 370 -17.66 10.51 -22.76
CA GLU A 370 -16.43 11.29 -22.89
C GLU A 370 -16.54 12.28 -24.06
N GLY A 371 -16.20 13.55 -23.81
CA GLY A 371 -16.39 14.65 -24.77
C GLY A 371 -17.66 15.46 -24.52
N VAL A 372 -18.21 16.05 -25.59
CA VAL A 372 -19.35 16.98 -25.52
C VAL A 372 -20.56 16.37 -26.23
N GLN A 373 -21.71 16.39 -25.55
CA GLN A 373 -23.03 16.13 -26.13
C GLN A 373 -23.81 17.45 -26.23
N GLU A 374 -24.61 17.62 -27.28
CA GLU A 374 -25.40 18.84 -27.48
C GLU A 374 -26.90 18.53 -27.56
N VAL A 375 -27.71 19.40 -26.95
CA VAL A 375 -29.18 19.36 -27.00
C VAL A 375 -29.68 20.76 -27.38
N TYR A 376 -30.51 20.84 -28.41
CA TYR A 376 -31.06 22.08 -28.93
C TYR A 376 -32.58 22.09 -28.76
N TYR A 377 -33.09 23.04 -27.98
CA TYR A 377 -34.50 23.37 -27.92
C TYR A 377 -34.76 24.50 -28.93
N MET A 378 -35.52 24.21 -29.99
CA MET A 378 -35.80 25.13 -31.08
C MET A 378 -37.18 25.77 -30.91
N TYR A 379 -37.25 27.10 -30.95
CA TYR A 379 -38.46 27.87 -30.74
C TYR A 379 -38.83 28.70 -31.98
N ASP A 380 -40.12 28.93 -32.18
CA ASP A 380 -40.63 29.85 -33.20
C ASP A 380 -41.48 30.93 -32.53
N ILE A 381 -41.63 32.07 -33.20
CA ILE A 381 -42.45 33.17 -32.70
C ILE A 381 -43.91 32.69 -32.59
N ASP A 382 -44.51 32.94 -31.45
CA ASP A 382 -45.91 32.68 -31.22
C ASP A 382 -46.78 33.77 -31.87
N ASN A 383 -47.17 33.53 -33.13
CA ASN A 383 -48.01 34.43 -33.95
C ASN A 383 -49.43 34.67 -33.39
N THR A 384 -49.75 34.16 -32.20
CA THR A 384 -51.00 34.45 -31.47
C THR A 384 -50.88 35.60 -30.48
N LYS A 385 -49.66 36.13 -30.24
CA LYS A 385 -49.41 37.35 -29.46
C LYS A 385 -49.12 38.53 -30.41
N THR A 386 -49.74 39.68 -30.17
CA THR A 386 -49.44 40.92 -30.94
C THR A 386 -48.01 41.38 -30.65
N VAL A 387 -47.21 41.47 -31.71
CA VAL A 387 -45.80 41.86 -31.72
C VAL A 387 -45.67 43.35 -31.34
N SER A 388 -45.48 43.67 -30.06
CA SER A 388 -45.02 45.00 -29.65
C SER A 388 -43.75 45.02 -28.81
N ASP A 389 -43.21 43.89 -28.34
CA ASP A 389 -42.07 43.93 -27.38
C ASP A 389 -40.93 42.92 -27.66
N ILE A 390 -40.76 42.42 -28.90
CA ILE A 390 -39.60 41.58 -29.25
C ILE A 390 -38.47 42.49 -29.75
N VAL A 391 -37.46 42.73 -28.90
CA VAL A 391 -36.19 43.35 -29.30
C VAL A 391 -35.29 42.26 -29.89
N PRO A 392 -34.86 42.35 -31.16
CA PRO A 392 -33.88 41.44 -31.71
C PRO A 392 -32.58 41.54 -30.90
N SER A 393 -32.04 40.41 -30.47
CA SER A 393 -30.67 40.32 -29.98
C SER A 393 -29.71 40.55 -31.15
N ASP A 394 -28.85 41.56 -31.06
CA ASP A 394 -27.84 41.89 -32.09
C ASP A 394 -26.64 40.90 -32.10
N ASP A 395 -26.62 39.91 -31.19
CA ASP A 395 -25.56 38.89 -31.14
C ASP A 395 -25.84 37.73 -32.09
N ILE A 396 -25.46 37.92 -33.36
CA ILE A 396 -25.39 36.82 -34.34
C ILE A 396 -24.20 35.92 -33.98
N TYR A 397 -24.47 34.84 -33.24
CA TYR A 397 -23.47 33.80 -32.97
C TYR A 397 -23.36 32.88 -34.20
N THR A 398 -22.33 33.06 -35.04
CA THR A 398 -22.13 32.25 -36.26
C THR A 398 -21.62 30.83 -36.01
N GLY A 399 -21.48 30.41 -34.75
CA GLY A 399 -21.21 29.00 -34.40
C GLY A 399 -19.87 28.42 -34.86
N ILE A 400 -18.91 29.25 -35.30
CA ILE A 400 -17.56 28.78 -35.70
C ILE A 400 -16.54 29.27 -34.68
N THR A 401 -16.38 28.51 -33.61
CA THR A 401 -15.14 28.47 -32.82
C THR A 401 -14.87 27.01 -32.51
N ASP A 402 -13.83 26.46 -33.13
CA ASP A 402 -13.28 25.10 -33.01
C ASP A 402 -13.73 24.05 -34.04
N ASN A 403 -12.73 23.28 -34.49
CA ASN A 403 -12.67 22.38 -35.65
C ASN A 403 -13.58 21.13 -35.58
N HIS A 404 -14.68 21.15 -34.85
CA HIS A 404 -15.71 20.12 -34.93
C HIS A 404 -16.88 20.65 -35.75
N PHE A 405 -17.08 20.08 -36.94
CA PHE A 405 -18.25 20.32 -37.80
C PHE A 405 -19.51 19.86 -37.02
N SER A 406 -20.10 20.77 -36.24
CA SER A 406 -21.30 20.49 -35.44
C SER A 406 -22.51 20.26 -36.35
N LEU A 407 -23.44 19.40 -35.91
CA LEU A 407 -24.77 19.23 -36.50
C LEU A 407 -25.48 20.58 -36.70
N TYR A 408 -25.13 21.59 -35.90
CA TYR A 408 -25.52 22.99 -36.03
C TYR A 408 -25.24 23.60 -37.41
N ALA A 409 -24.05 23.37 -37.98
CA ALA A 409 -23.71 23.86 -39.32
C ALA A 409 -24.62 23.25 -40.40
N LEU A 410 -25.01 21.99 -40.25
CA LEU A 410 -25.96 21.31 -41.15
C LEU A 410 -27.39 21.83 -40.98
N ILE A 411 -27.83 22.08 -39.75
CA ILE A 411 -29.17 22.61 -39.45
C ILE A 411 -29.33 24.04 -39.98
N VAL A 412 -28.36 24.91 -39.75
CA VAL A 412 -28.37 26.29 -40.28
C VAL A 412 -28.34 26.28 -41.82
N SER A 413 -27.56 25.38 -42.43
CA SER A 413 -27.54 25.21 -43.90
C SER A 413 -28.91 24.81 -44.47
N PHE A 414 -29.63 23.91 -43.79
CA PHE A 414 -30.95 23.45 -44.23
C PHE A 414 -32.04 24.53 -44.02
N ILE A 415 -31.93 25.34 -42.96
CA ILE A 415 -32.87 26.43 -42.68
C ILE A 415 -32.65 27.60 -43.66
N ILE A 416 -31.41 27.93 -44.03
CA ILE A 416 -31.12 28.93 -45.08
C ILE A 416 -31.75 28.47 -46.42
N LEU A 417 -31.68 27.19 -46.76
CA LEU A 417 -32.32 26.62 -47.96
C LEU A 417 -33.86 26.75 -47.96
N ILE A 418 -34.51 26.64 -46.80
CA ILE A 418 -35.97 26.77 -46.68
C ILE A 418 -36.38 28.26 -46.64
N GLY A 419 -35.65 29.11 -45.92
CA GLY A 419 -35.88 30.55 -45.84
C GLY A 419 -35.74 31.26 -47.20
N VAL A 420 -34.78 30.83 -48.03
CA VAL A 420 -34.64 31.31 -49.41
C VAL A 420 -35.83 30.88 -50.27
N LYS A 421 -36.39 29.68 -50.07
CA LYS A 421 -37.61 29.22 -50.76
C LYS A 421 -38.87 30.02 -50.37
N ILE A 422 -39.03 30.40 -49.11
CA ILE A 422 -40.19 31.19 -48.64
C ILE A 422 -40.14 32.63 -49.17
N LYS A 423 -38.94 33.21 -49.31
CA LYS A 423 -38.77 34.56 -49.87
C LYS A 423 -39.07 34.65 -51.38
N TYR A 424 -38.99 33.53 -52.11
CA TYR A 424 -39.35 33.46 -53.54
C TYR A 424 -40.80 33.06 -53.82
N ALA A 425 -41.55 32.55 -52.83
CA ALA A 425 -42.97 32.18 -52.98
C ALA A 425 -43.95 33.31 -52.63
N ARG A 426 -43.48 34.41 -52.03
CA ARG A 426 -44.24 35.68 -51.89
C ARG A 426 -43.72 36.70 -52.91
N LYS A 427 -44.17 36.58 -54.16
CA LYS A 427 -44.15 37.67 -55.12
C LYS A 427 -45.40 37.64 -55.98
#